data_AF-A0A2N2B2L9-F1
#
_entry.id   AF-A0A2N2B2L9-F1
#
_cell.length_a   1.000
_cell.length_b   1.000
_cell.length_c   1.000
_cell.angle_alpha   90.00
_cell.angle_beta   90.00
_cell.angle_gamma   90.00
#
_symmetry.space_group_name_H-M   'P 1'
#
loop_
_entity.id
_entity.type
_entity.pdbx_description
1 polymer ?
#
loop_
_entity_poly.entity_id
_entity_poly.type
_entity_poly.pdbx_seq_one_letter_code
_entity_poly.pdbx_strand_id
1 'polypeptide(L)'
;MKKIIVFVLLFLFCMGFAVNAQDSINVVIDGETVIFTDAVPFIDENNRTLVPLRAIGEAMGLAVEWDPIESAAIFSKEYTWENSPLYQDDNYDGIYDTYVGYEKVRFIIGSNTAIYDVGWYDKESSVKENNPVSGGYAEIKMDTAAINKDSRVYAPVRYLANIFRFDVAWDNITKLVALNQLTTTYQLGIRTELVAGWENYQGWIMTAEKDTEVASVEIIEININDNSVDYSELTEEEKQTIYDTYDETLNIYLTGFLVNNKLENNTSYDYSIRLLVNMKDGTQKNVILDINLYYNGDQGGIL
;
A
#
# COMPACT_ATOMS: atom_id res chain seq x y z
N MET A 1 -38.33 22.67 71.39
CA MET A 1 -37.13 22.53 70.54
C MET A 1 -37.15 21.17 69.84
N LYS A 2 -36.62 21.11 68.61
CA LYS A 2 -36.58 19.99 67.64
C LYS A 2 -37.82 19.85 66.76
N LYS A 3 -37.69 20.27 65.49
CA LYS A 3 -38.33 19.71 64.28
C LYS A 3 -37.99 20.56 63.03
N ILE A 4 -36.70 20.76 62.75
CA ILE A 4 -36.20 21.14 61.42
C ILE A 4 -34.83 20.47 61.30
N ILE A 5 -34.58 19.81 60.17
CA ILE A 5 -33.34 19.15 59.68
C ILE A 5 -33.70 17.73 59.18
N VAL A 6 -34.45 17.66 58.06
CA VAL A 6 -34.53 16.45 57.21
C VAL A 6 -34.45 16.84 55.71
N PHE A 7 -34.07 18.08 55.36
CA PHE A 7 -34.15 18.57 53.97
C PHE A 7 -32.80 18.77 53.25
N VAL A 8 -31.68 18.31 53.84
CA VAL A 8 -30.33 18.54 53.27
C VAL A 8 -29.68 17.25 52.71
N LEU A 9 -30.30 16.08 52.89
CA LEU A 9 -29.71 14.80 52.45
C LEU A 9 -30.20 14.25 51.10
N LEU A 10 -31.00 15.03 50.34
CA LEU A 10 -31.55 14.63 49.04
C LEU A 10 -31.04 15.49 47.87
N PHE A 11 -29.91 16.17 48.04
CA PHE A 11 -29.29 17.02 47.00
C PHE A 11 -27.88 16.55 46.59
N LEU A 12 -27.45 15.37 47.07
CA LEU A 12 -26.08 14.84 46.89
C LEU A 12 -26.02 13.57 46.04
N PHE A 13 -27.00 13.36 45.15
CA PHE A 13 -27.07 12.19 44.25
C PHE A 13 -27.22 12.54 42.75
N CYS A 14 -26.75 13.72 42.34
CA CYS A 14 -26.61 14.09 40.93
C CYS A 14 -25.20 14.61 40.63
N MET A 15 -24.17 13.88 41.05
CA MET A 15 -22.94 13.88 40.25
C MET A 15 -23.19 12.92 39.10
N GLY A 16 -23.75 13.44 38.02
CA GLY A 16 -23.71 12.76 36.74
C GLY A 16 -22.24 12.51 36.43
N PHE A 17 -21.84 11.24 36.42
CA PHE A 17 -20.62 10.88 35.72
C PHE A 17 -20.86 11.27 34.26
N ALA A 18 -20.13 12.26 33.77
CA ALA A 18 -19.93 12.39 32.34
C ALA A 18 -19.24 11.10 31.91
N VAL A 19 -20.01 10.15 31.39
CA VAL A 19 -19.47 9.06 30.59
C VAL A 19 -18.95 9.75 29.34
N ASN A 20 -17.65 10.05 29.30
CA ASN A 20 -17.00 10.34 28.04
C ASN A 20 -17.08 9.03 27.25
N ALA A 21 -18.03 8.95 26.32
CA ALA A 21 -17.98 7.95 25.28
C ALA A 21 -16.67 8.22 24.52
N GLN A 22 -15.67 7.37 24.74
CA GLN A 22 -14.50 7.39 23.89
C GLN A 22 -15.00 7.07 22.49
N ASP A 23 -14.80 8.00 21.55
CA ASP A 23 -15.22 7.80 20.17
C ASP A 23 -14.68 6.45 19.69
N SER A 24 -15.59 5.52 19.41
CA SER A 24 -15.23 4.18 18.97
C SER A 24 -14.66 4.28 17.57
N ILE A 25 -13.41 3.86 17.41
CA ILE A 25 -12.77 3.78 16.11
C ILE A 25 -13.25 2.51 15.42
N ASN A 26 -13.84 2.67 14.24
CA ASN A 26 -14.29 1.55 13.43
C ASN A 26 -13.26 1.26 12.34
N VAL A 27 -13.14 -0.01 11.96
CA VAL A 27 -12.29 -0.42 10.84
C VAL A 27 -13.14 -1.19 9.84
N VAL A 28 -13.06 -0.84 8.57
CA VAL A 28 -13.64 -1.59 7.46
C VAL A 28 -12.54 -2.04 6.50
N ILE A 29 -12.68 -3.24 5.95
CA ILE A 29 -11.81 -3.80 4.91
C ILE A 29 -12.70 -4.17 3.74
N ASP A 30 -12.47 -3.55 2.57
CA ASP A 30 -13.26 -3.74 1.37
C ASP A 30 -14.78 -3.57 1.60
N GLY A 31 -15.14 -2.63 2.47
CA GLY A 31 -16.51 -2.33 2.86
C GLY A 31 -17.09 -3.22 3.97
N GLU A 32 -16.39 -4.30 4.36
CA GLU A 32 -16.80 -5.18 5.45
C GLU A 32 -16.27 -4.68 6.80
N THR A 33 -17.11 -4.65 7.83
CA THR A 33 -16.71 -4.17 9.17
C THR A 33 -15.91 -5.24 9.91
N VAL A 34 -14.73 -4.87 10.41
CA VAL A 34 -13.93 -5.73 11.29
C VAL A 34 -14.54 -5.71 12.70
N ILE A 35 -14.87 -6.90 13.20
CA ILE A 35 -15.42 -7.05 14.56
C ILE A 35 -14.29 -7.30 15.55
N PHE A 36 -14.16 -6.39 16.51
CA PHE A 36 -13.21 -6.44 17.60
C PHE A 36 -13.87 -7.03 18.85
N THR A 37 -13.51 -8.25 19.24
CA THR A 37 -14.14 -8.94 20.39
C THR A 37 -13.36 -8.84 21.69
N ASP A 38 -12.06 -8.65 21.60
CA ASP A 38 -11.09 -8.83 22.69
C ASP A 38 -10.21 -7.59 22.90
N ALA A 39 -10.00 -6.80 21.86
CA ALA A 39 -9.22 -5.58 21.87
C ALA A 39 -9.77 -4.60 20.84
N VAL A 40 -9.83 -3.31 21.19
CA VAL A 40 -10.40 -2.27 20.32
C VAL A 40 -9.33 -1.25 19.90
N PRO A 41 -9.44 -0.66 18.69
CA PRO A 41 -8.52 0.40 18.30
C PRO A 41 -8.64 1.64 19.18
N PHE A 42 -7.56 2.42 19.25
CA PHE A 42 -7.54 3.69 19.99
C PHE A 42 -6.52 4.66 19.37
N ILE A 43 -6.61 5.95 19.71
CA ILE A 43 -5.61 6.95 19.32
C ILE A 43 -4.58 7.09 20.46
N ASP A 44 -3.30 6.99 20.13
CA ASP A 44 -2.20 7.15 21.08
C ASP A 44 -1.87 8.63 21.38
N GLU A 45 -0.88 8.86 22.24
CA GLU A 45 -0.42 10.21 22.61
C GLU A 45 0.24 10.98 21.46
N ASN A 46 0.68 10.28 20.41
CA ASN A 46 1.24 10.85 19.19
C ASN A 46 0.15 11.14 18.13
N ASN A 47 -1.12 11.06 18.51
CA ASN A 47 -2.26 11.25 17.63
C ASN A 47 -2.27 10.26 16.44
N ARG A 48 -1.82 9.03 16.67
CA ARG A 48 -1.87 7.92 15.71
C ARG A 48 -2.93 6.91 16.12
N THR A 49 -3.72 6.48 15.16
CA THR A 49 -4.69 5.38 15.35
C THR A 49 -3.93 4.06 15.40
N LEU A 50 -3.93 3.43 16.57
CA LEU A 50 -3.38 2.10 16.81
C LEU A 50 -4.50 1.07 16.76
N VAL A 51 -4.29 0.01 15.98
CA VAL A 51 -5.24 -1.10 15.83
C VAL A 51 -4.65 -2.41 16.35
N PRO A 52 -5.44 -3.34 16.88
CA PRO A 52 -4.98 -4.70 17.17
C PRO A 52 -4.61 -5.40 15.85
N LEU A 53 -3.31 -5.55 15.58
CA LEU A 53 -2.84 -5.97 14.26
C LEU A 53 -3.30 -7.38 13.87
N ARG A 54 -3.46 -8.30 14.84
CA ARG A 54 -3.92 -9.67 14.56
C ARG A 54 -5.29 -9.69 13.88
N ALA A 55 -6.26 -8.96 14.44
CA ALA A 55 -7.62 -8.93 13.90
C ALA A 55 -7.64 -8.36 12.47
N ILE A 56 -6.79 -7.35 12.21
CA ILE A 56 -6.64 -6.78 10.88
C ILE A 56 -5.96 -7.77 9.92
N GLY A 57 -4.85 -8.38 10.32
CA GLY A 57 -4.12 -9.33 9.48
C GLY A 57 -4.98 -10.55 9.11
N GLU A 58 -5.73 -11.11 10.07
CA GLU A 58 -6.67 -12.21 9.81
C GLU A 58 -7.79 -11.78 8.85
N ALA A 59 -8.34 -10.57 9.02
CA ALA A 59 -9.36 -10.03 8.12
C ALA A 59 -8.82 -9.72 6.71
N MET A 60 -7.52 -9.42 6.56
CA MET A 60 -6.82 -9.30 5.27
C MET A 60 -6.43 -10.66 4.66
N GLY A 61 -6.70 -11.78 5.36
CA GLY A 61 -6.32 -13.12 4.91
C GLY A 61 -4.83 -13.45 5.05
N LEU A 62 -4.13 -12.80 5.98
CA LEU A 62 -2.72 -13.03 6.26
C LEU A 62 -2.54 -14.14 7.30
N ALA A 63 -1.46 -14.91 7.18
CA ALA A 63 -0.97 -15.75 8.27
C ALA A 63 -0.40 -14.87 9.38
N VAL A 64 -0.72 -15.17 10.63
CA VAL A 64 -0.29 -14.39 11.80
C VAL A 64 0.45 -15.27 12.79
N GLU A 65 1.70 -14.92 13.07
CA GLU A 65 2.58 -15.67 13.96
C GLU A 65 3.18 -14.74 15.03
N TRP A 66 3.68 -15.35 16.10
CA TRP A 66 4.39 -14.65 17.17
C TRP A 66 5.78 -15.26 17.33
N ASP A 67 6.81 -14.43 17.22
CA ASP A 67 8.17 -14.79 17.57
C ASP A 67 8.44 -14.37 19.02
N PRO A 68 8.59 -15.33 19.95
CA PRO A 68 8.87 -15.02 21.36
C PRO A 68 10.32 -14.60 21.62
N ILE A 69 11.26 -14.91 20.72
CA ILE A 69 12.68 -14.58 20.87
C ILE A 69 12.88 -13.10 20.51
N GLU A 70 12.36 -12.69 19.35
CA GLU A 70 12.41 -11.29 18.92
C GLU A 70 11.31 -10.43 19.55
N SER A 71 10.34 -11.04 20.22
CA SER A 71 9.11 -10.38 20.67
C SER A 71 8.46 -9.62 19.52
N ALA A 72 8.16 -10.34 18.44
CA ALA A 72 7.64 -9.77 17.21
C ALA A 72 6.34 -10.45 16.76
N ALA A 73 5.36 -9.64 16.32
CA ALA A 73 4.22 -10.14 15.57
C ALA A 73 4.60 -10.21 14.08
N ILE A 74 4.37 -11.37 13.48
CA ILE A 74 4.72 -11.65 12.09
C ILE A 74 3.43 -11.82 11.30
N PHE A 75 3.34 -11.14 10.16
CA PHE A 75 2.24 -11.24 9.21
C PHE A 75 2.80 -11.63 7.86
N SER A 76 2.25 -12.66 7.23
CA SER A 76 2.76 -13.13 5.94
C SER A 76 1.67 -13.58 5.00
N LYS A 77 2.02 -13.58 3.71
CA LYS A 77 1.22 -14.15 2.63
C LYS A 77 2.13 -14.87 1.66
N GLU A 78 1.70 -16.04 1.22
CA GLU A 78 2.34 -16.80 0.15
C GLU A 78 1.54 -16.65 -1.13
N TYR A 79 2.25 -16.74 -2.25
CA TYR A 79 1.73 -16.58 -3.59
C TYR A 79 2.26 -17.71 -4.49
N THR A 80 1.52 -17.89 -5.57
CA THR A 80 1.84 -18.74 -6.72
C THR A 80 2.04 -17.85 -7.93
N TRP A 81 2.57 -18.41 -9.02
CA TRP A 81 2.65 -17.69 -10.28
C TRP A 81 1.31 -17.09 -10.72
N GLU A 82 0.18 -17.74 -10.46
CA GLU A 82 -1.13 -17.29 -10.95
C GLU A 82 -1.72 -16.12 -10.15
N ASN A 83 -1.24 -15.88 -8.93
CA ASN A 83 -1.82 -14.88 -8.02
C ASN A 83 -0.78 -13.98 -7.37
N SER A 84 0.46 -14.00 -7.88
CA SER A 84 1.52 -13.11 -7.42
C SER A 84 1.11 -11.65 -7.66
N PRO A 85 1.39 -10.75 -6.70
CA PRO A 85 1.12 -9.34 -6.88
C PRO A 85 2.12 -8.68 -7.84
N LEU A 86 3.32 -9.25 -7.98
CA LEU A 86 4.43 -8.70 -8.76
C LEU A 86 5.17 -9.79 -9.53
N TYR A 87 5.65 -9.40 -10.71
CA TYR A 87 6.43 -10.24 -11.62
C TYR A 87 7.62 -9.42 -12.12
N GLN A 88 8.69 -10.12 -12.50
CA GLN A 88 9.90 -9.50 -13.03
C GLN A 88 10.37 -10.27 -14.26
N ASP A 89 10.73 -9.50 -15.29
CA ASP A 89 11.42 -9.96 -16.49
C ASP A 89 12.90 -9.68 -16.25
N ASP A 90 13.65 -10.71 -15.89
CA ASP A 90 15.03 -10.57 -15.42
C ASP A 90 16.01 -10.37 -16.59
N ASN A 91 15.58 -10.72 -17.81
CA ASN A 91 16.40 -10.73 -19.00
C ASN A 91 15.99 -9.67 -20.04
N TYR A 92 14.88 -8.97 -19.81
CA TYR A 92 14.30 -7.90 -20.63
C TYR A 92 13.87 -8.36 -22.04
N ASP A 93 13.40 -9.61 -22.19
CA ASP A 93 12.88 -10.15 -23.46
C ASP A 93 11.36 -9.93 -23.65
N GLY A 94 10.70 -9.31 -22.67
CA GLY A 94 9.27 -9.05 -22.64
C GLY A 94 8.46 -10.15 -21.95
N ILE A 95 9.12 -11.18 -21.41
CA ILE A 95 8.49 -12.32 -20.72
C ILE A 95 8.93 -12.32 -19.26
N TYR A 96 7.96 -12.37 -18.35
CA TYR A 96 8.26 -12.49 -16.92
C TYR A 96 8.87 -13.86 -16.58
N ASP A 97 9.99 -13.83 -15.87
CA ASP A 97 10.79 -14.97 -15.42
C ASP A 97 10.50 -15.34 -13.97
N THR A 98 10.38 -14.33 -13.10
CA THR A 98 10.25 -14.50 -11.66
C THR A 98 9.01 -13.78 -11.10
N TYR A 99 8.58 -14.21 -9.92
CA TYR A 99 7.42 -13.68 -9.20
C TYR A 99 7.67 -13.60 -7.70
N VAL A 100 6.96 -12.71 -7.01
CA VAL A 100 6.95 -12.67 -5.54
C VAL A 100 6.20 -13.89 -5.02
N GLY A 101 6.92 -14.84 -4.41
CA GLY A 101 6.33 -16.05 -3.84
C GLY A 101 5.92 -15.90 -2.37
N TYR A 102 6.56 -15.00 -1.61
CA TYR A 102 6.04 -14.63 -0.30
C TYR A 102 6.38 -13.19 0.06
N GLU A 103 5.53 -12.64 0.92
CA GLU A 103 5.76 -11.37 1.61
C GLU A 103 5.54 -11.57 3.11
N LYS A 104 6.39 -10.95 3.92
CA LYS A 104 6.34 -11.05 5.37
C LYS A 104 6.72 -9.72 6.00
N VAL A 105 5.96 -9.30 7.01
CA VAL A 105 6.30 -8.15 7.85
C VAL A 105 6.36 -8.55 9.31
N ARG A 106 7.38 -8.06 10.02
CA ARG A 106 7.60 -8.27 11.46
C ARG A 106 7.52 -6.96 12.20
N PHE A 107 6.61 -6.89 13.17
CA PHE A 107 6.46 -5.77 14.10
C PHE A 107 7.11 -6.13 15.43
N ILE A 108 8.29 -5.59 15.69
CA ILE A 108 9.05 -5.81 16.92
C ILE A 108 8.47 -4.92 18.03
N ILE A 109 8.08 -5.50 19.16
CA ILE A 109 7.48 -4.75 20.26
C ILE A 109 8.49 -3.77 20.88
N GLY A 110 8.07 -2.53 21.06
CA GLY A 110 8.89 -1.42 21.57
C GLY A 110 9.75 -0.75 20.49
N SER A 111 9.73 -1.25 19.25
CA SER A 111 10.43 -0.66 18.11
C SER A 111 9.46 0.17 17.27
N ASN A 112 9.93 1.33 16.80
CA ASN A 112 9.29 2.09 15.72
C ASN A 112 9.77 1.65 14.33
N THR A 113 10.46 0.53 14.23
CA THR A 113 10.84 -0.09 12.95
C THR A 113 10.15 -1.44 12.83
N ALA A 114 9.40 -1.61 11.76
CA ALA A 114 8.98 -2.91 11.27
C ALA A 114 9.96 -3.41 10.21
N ILE A 115 10.00 -4.72 10.01
CA ILE A 115 10.87 -5.36 9.02
C ILE A 115 10.00 -6.00 7.95
N TYR A 116 10.23 -5.64 6.70
CA TYR A 116 9.69 -6.33 5.53
C TYR A 116 10.72 -7.29 4.93
N ASP A 117 10.25 -8.47 4.54
CA ASP A 117 11.02 -9.56 3.93
C ASP A 117 10.20 -10.14 2.78
N VAL A 118 10.82 -10.27 1.61
CA VAL A 118 10.21 -10.73 0.36
C VAL A 118 11.09 -11.77 -0.30
N GLY A 119 10.46 -12.82 -0.85
CA GLY A 119 11.13 -13.86 -1.61
C GLY A 119 10.59 -13.94 -3.03
N TRP A 120 11.51 -13.92 -4.00
CA TRP A 120 11.24 -14.09 -5.42
C TRP A 120 11.54 -15.52 -5.86
N TYR A 121 10.71 -16.06 -6.72
CA TYR A 121 10.78 -17.44 -7.22
C TYR A 121 10.71 -17.44 -8.74
N ASP A 122 11.42 -18.38 -9.37
CA ASP A 122 11.24 -18.65 -10.80
C ASP A 122 9.81 -19.10 -11.09
N LYS A 123 9.28 -18.74 -12.25
CA LYS A 123 7.94 -19.12 -12.74
C LYS A 123 7.61 -20.60 -12.59
N GLU A 124 8.60 -21.47 -12.81
CA GLU A 124 8.43 -22.93 -12.72
C GLU A 124 8.61 -23.49 -11.30
N SER A 125 8.98 -22.65 -10.34
CA SER A 125 9.20 -23.02 -8.93
C SER A 125 7.99 -22.71 -8.05
N SER A 126 7.86 -23.45 -6.95
CA SER A 126 6.88 -23.16 -5.90
C SER A 126 7.57 -22.92 -4.55
N VAL A 127 6.93 -22.09 -3.71
CA VAL A 127 7.39 -21.76 -2.34
C VAL A 127 7.60 -23.00 -1.47
N LYS A 128 6.82 -24.07 -1.73
CA LYS A 128 6.87 -25.31 -0.95
C LYS A 128 8.02 -26.22 -1.34
N GLU A 129 8.55 -26.05 -2.55
CA GLU A 129 9.48 -27.02 -3.15
C GLU A 129 10.91 -26.49 -3.21
N ASN A 130 11.12 -25.17 -3.16
CA ASN A 130 12.44 -24.53 -3.32
C ASN A 130 12.66 -23.36 -2.36
N ASN A 131 13.92 -22.93 -2.24
CA ASN A 131 14.27 -21.63 -1.65
C ASN A 131 14.03 -20.51 -2.68
N PRO A 132 13.76 -19.27 -2.25
CA PRO A 132 13.66 -18.14 -3.16
C PRO A 132 14.98 -17.97 -3.95
N VAL A 133 14.88 -17.64 -5.23
CA VAL A 133 16.05 -17.40 -6.10
C VAL A 133 16.70 -16.05 -5.81
N SER A 134 15.89 -15.10 -5.33
CA SER A 134 16.33 -13.80 -4.83
C SER A 134 15.42 -13.37 -3.68
N GLY A 135 15.91 -12.50 -2.81
CA GLY A 135 15.14 -11.99 -1.69
C GLY A 135 15.60 -10.60 -1.30
N GLY A 136 14.69 -9.89 -0.65
CA GLY A 136 14.92 -8.53 -0.19
C GLY A 136 14.52 -8.37 1.27
N TYR A 137 15.19 -7.44 1.94
CA TYR A 137 14.82 -6.97 3.27
C TYR A 137 14.74 -5.45 3.23
N ALA A 138 13.72 -4.89 3.88
CA ALA A 138 13.60 -3.46 4.08
C ALA A 138 13.19 -3.12 5.52
N GLU A 139 13.71 -2.01 6.03
CA GLU A 139 13.25 -1.42 7.28
C GLU A 139 12.14 -0.41 7.00
N ILE A 140 11.00 -0.62 7.64
CA ILE A 140 9.85 0.27 7.57
C ILE A 140 9.84 1.11 8.84
N LYS A 141 10.22 2.38 8.71
CA LYS A 141 10.17 3.34 9.81
C LYS A 141 8.72 3.76 10.04
N MET A 142 8.28 3.57 11.28
CA MET A 142 6.95 3.91 11.75
C MET A 142 6.96 5.19 12.57
N ASP A 143 5.82 5.88 12.55
CA ASP A 143 5.56 7.09 13.33
C ASP A 143 5.62 6.85 14.85
N THR A 144 5.20 5.67 15.29
CA THR A 144 5.11 5.27 16.69
C THR A 144 5.40 3.78 16.79
N ALA A 145 5.90 3.35 17.96
CA ALA A 145 6.33 1.97 18.15
C ALA A 145 5.16 0.99 18.15
N ALA A 146 5.42 -0.24 17.69
CA ALA A 146 4.49 -1.32 17.97
C ALA A 146 4.50 -1.60 19.49
N ILE A 147 3.33 -1.71 20.11
CA ILE A 147 3.21 -1.92 21.56
C ILE A 147 2.46 -3.21 21.86
N ASN A 148 2.78 -3.80 23.01
CA ASN A 148 1.94 -4.83 23.62
C ASN A 148 1.07 -4.17 24.69
N LYS A 149 -0.24 -4.24 24.50
CA LYS A 149 -1.25 -3.76 25.46
C LYS A 149 -2.26 -4.88 25.66
N ASP A 150 -2.45 -5.28 26.91
CA ASP A 150 -3.40 -6.34 27.29
C ASP A 150 -3.23 -7.65 26.49
N SER A 151 -1.96 -8.05 26.28
CA SER A 151 -1.60 -9.24 25.47
C SER A 151 -2.04 -9.15 24.00
N ARG A 152 -2.12 -7.95 23.45
CA ARG A 152 -2.39 -7.68 22.03
C ARG A 152 -1.36 -6.73 21.46
N VAL A 153 -0.97 -6.99 20.23
CA VAL A 153 -0.01 -6.16 19.50
C VAL A 153 -0.76 -5.07 18.77
N TYR A 154 -0.37 -3.83 19.03
CA TYR A 154 -0.93 -2.64 18.41
C TYR A 154 0.14 -1.89 17.64
N ALA A 155 -0.18 -1.44 16.43
CA ALA A 155 0.63 -0.50 15.67
C ALA A 155 -0.29 0.31 14.72
N PRO A 156 0.21 1.39 14.09
CA PRO A 156 -0.53 2.07 13.05
C PRO A 156 -0.74 1.13 11.85
N VAL A 157 -2.00 0.94 11.47
CA VAL A 157 -2.38 -0.09 10.50
C VAL A 157 -1.74 0.05 9.12
N ARG A 158 -1.43 1.30 8.71
CA ARG A 158 -0.84 1.59 7.39
C ARG A 158 0.45 0.84 7.11
N TYR A 159 1.25 0.59 8.15
CA TYR A 159 2.52 -0.12 8.01
C TYR A 159 2.32 -1.63 7.78
N LEU A 160 1.13 -2.17 8.06
CA LEU A 160 0.74 -3.52 7.68
C LEU A 160 0.00 -3.50 6.34
N ALA A 161 -1.01 -2.63 6.22
CA ALA A 161 -1.92 -2.54 5.08
C ALA A 161 -1.18 -2.27 3.76
N ASN A 162 -0.29 -1.28 3.73
CA ASN A 162 0.37 -0.85 2.50
C ASN A 162 1.25 -1.95 1.90
N ILE A 163 1.92 -2.76 2.73
CA ILE A 163 2.77 -3.88 2.29
C ILE A 163 1.95 -4.86 1.46
N PHE A 164 0.74 -5.18 1.92
CA PHE A 164 -0.17 -6.08 1.22
C PHE A 164 -1.12 -5.34 0.27
N ARG A 165 -0.72 -4.15 -0.19
CA ARG A 165 -1.40 -3.34 -1.21
C ARG A 165 -2.83 -2.97 -0.84
N PHE A 166 -3.06 -2.63 0.43
CA PHE A 166 -4.28 -1.95 0.86
C PHE A 166 -4.01 -0.47 1.02
N ASP A 167 -4.84 0.37 0.40
CA ASP A 167 -4.86 1.80 0.74
C ASP A 167 -5.54 2.01 2.10
N VAL A 168 -5.08 3.01 2.85
CA VAL A 168 -5.61 3.36 4.17
C VAL A 168 -6.18 4.77 4.16
N ALA A 169 -7.51 4.86 4.17
CA ALA A 169 -8.22 6.11 4.37
C ALA A 169 -8.62 6.31 5.84
N TRP A 170 -8.56 7.56 6.31
CA TRP A 170 -9.01 7.96 7.63
C TRP A 170 -10.08 9.04 7.51
N ASP A 171 -11.27 8.77 8.04
CA ASP A 171 -12.33 9.77 8.19
C ASP A 171 -12.32 10.33 9.61
N ASN A 172 -11.99 11.63 9.71
CA ASN A 172 -11.87 12.30 11.00
C ASN A 172 -13.22 12.63 11.66
N ILE A 173 -14.32 12.63 10.90
CA ILE A 173 -15.68 12.86 11.39
C ILE A 173 -16.25 11.55 11.96
N THR A 174 -16.17 10.46 11.20
CA THR A 174 -16.75 9.17 11.58
C THR A 174 -15.79 8.28 12.39
N LYS A 175 -14.53 8.70 12.53
CA LYS A 175 -13.44 7.91 13.15
C LYS A 175 -13.32 6.53 12.50
N LEU A 176 -13.51 6.48 11.18
CA LEU A 176 -13.45 5.28 10.39
C LEU A 176 -12.08 5.16 9.74
N VAL A 177 -11.44 4.01 9.96
CA VAL A 177 -10.33 3.54 9.15
C VAL A 177 -10.91 2.65 8.05
N ALA A 178 -10.69 3.01 6.79
CA ALA A 178 -11.08 2.17 5.65
C ALA A 178 -9.83 1.63 4.96
N LEU A 179 -9.73 0.31 4.87
CA LEU A 179 -8.73 -0.41 4.09
C LEU A 179 -9.40 -0.88 2.80
N ASN A 180 -8.82 -0.54 1.66
CA ASN A 180 -9.33 -0.99 0.36
C ASN A 180 -8.20 -1.66 -0.41
N GLN A 181 -8.43 -2.90 -0.85
CA GLN A 181 -7.44 -3.64 -1.62
C GLN A 181 -7.23 -2.95 -2.98
N LEU A 182 -5.97 -2.68 -3.29
CA LEU A 182 -5.54 -2.13 -4.56
C LEU A 182 -5.27 -3.28 -5.53
N THR A 183 -5.65 -3.04 -6.79
CA THR A 183 -5.27 -3.90 -7.92
C THR A 183 -3.90 -3.46 -8.44
N THR A 184 -3.12 -4.33 -9.05
CA THR A 184 -1.86 -3.93 -9.72
C THR A 184 -2.08 -3.75 -11.22
N THR A 185 -1.23 -2.95 -11.87
CA THR A 185 -1.26 -2.79 -13.34
C THR A 185 -1.13 -4.12 -14.06
N TYR A 186 -0.29 -5.03 -13.55
CA TYR A 186 -0.11 -6.39 -14.07
C TYR A 186 -1.42 -7.17 -14.13
N GLN A 187 -2.25 -7.10 -13.09
CA GLN A 187 -3.54 -7.80 -13.05
C GLN A 187 -4.54 -7.29 -14.10
N LEU A 188 -4.32 -6.09 -14.64
CA LEU A 188 -5.14 -5.48 -15.68
C LEU A 188 -4.49 -5.50 -17.07
N GLY A 189 -3.31 -6.13 -17.20
CA GLY A 189 -2.56 -6.15 -18.46
C GLY A 189 -2.06 -4.76 -18.88
N ILE A 190 -1.86 -3.86 -17.92
CA ILE A 190 -1.30 -2.53 -18.15
C ILE A 190 0.22 -2.63 -18.05
N ARG A 191 0.93 -2.19 -19.09
CA ARG A 191 2.38 -2.07 -19.14
C ARG A 191 2.77 -0.60 -18.96
N THR A 192 3.93 -0.38 -18.37
CA THR A 192 4.48 0.97 -18.19
C THR A 192 5.93 0.98 -18.66
N GLU A 193 6.27 1.98 -19.46
CA GLU A 193 7.57 2.10 -20.10
C GLU A 193 8.13 3.50 -19.86
N LEU A 194 9.41 3.58 -19.50
CA LEU A 194 10.18 4.81 -19.48
C LEU A 194 10.56 5.16 -20.91
N VAL A 195 9.99 6.23 -21.46
CA VAL A 195 10.27 6.69 -22.82
C VAL A 195 11.32 7.80 -22.86
N ALA A 196 11.60 8.41 -21.70
CA ALA A 196 12.45 9.57 -21.57
C ALA A 196 13.06 9.61 -20.15
N GLY A 197 14.39 9.59 -20.04
CA GLY A 197 15.06 9.60 -18.72
C GLY A 197 16.22 10.57 -18.65
N TRP A 198 15.93 11.84 -18.36
CA TRP A 198 16.94 12.88 -18.11
C TRP A 198 17.07 13.22 -16.62
N GLU A 199 18.12 13.95 -16.26
CA GLU A 199 18.45 14.31 -14.87
C GLU A 199 17.28 15.00 -14.15
N ASN A 200 16.50 15.84 -14.83
CA ASN A 200 15.43 16.62 -14.22
C ASN A 200 14.03 16.20 -14.69
N TYR A 201 13.94 15.15 -15.50
CA TYR A 201 12.69 14.84 -16.16
C TYR A 201 12.61 13.36 -16.55
N GLN A 202 11.50 12.73 -16.21
CA GLN A 202 11.22 11.35 -16.58
C GLN A 202 9.86 11.27 -17.27
N GLY A 203 9.86 10.82 -18.52
CA GLY A 203 8.66 10.62 -19.32
C GLY A 203 8.29 9.14 -19.37
N TRP A 204 7.02 8.87 -19.11
CA TRP A 204 6.47 7.52 -18.99
C TRP A 204 5.23 7.38 -19.86
N ILE A 205 5.02 6.19 -20.39
CA ILE A 205 3.77 5.81 -21.02
C ILE A 205 3.17 4.59 -20.36
N MET A 206 1.84 4.52 -20.37
CA MET A 206 1.09 3.35 -19.99
C MET A 206 0.32 2.84 -21.20
N THR A 207 0.45 1.55 -21.45
CA THR A 207 -0.17 0.86 -22.58
C THR A 207 -0.87 -0.40 -22.07
N ALA A 208 -1.76 -0.97 -22.88
CA ALA A 208 -2.31 -2.29 -22.61
C ALA A 208 -2.53 -3.07 -23.90
N GLU A 209 -2.68 -4.38 -23.81
CA GLU A 209 -2.99 -5.25 -24.96
C GLU A 209 -4.40 -4.94 -25.49
N LYS A 210 -4.64 -5.07 -26.80
CA LYS A 210 -5.91 -4.65 -27.43
C LYS A 210 -7.16 -5.35 -26.91
N ASP A 211 -7.03 -6.58 -26.44
CA ASP A 211 -8.09 -7.41 -25.89
C ASP A 211 -8.32 -7.18 -24.39
N THR A 212 -7.59 -6.26 -23.74
CA THR A 212 -7.83 -5.85 -22.35
C THR A 212 -9.26 -5.30 -22.15
N GLU A 213 -9.76 -5.40 -20.92
CA GLU A 213 -11.02 -4.75 -20.49
C GLU A 213 -10.80 -3.31 -19.99
N VAL A 214 -9.57 -2.80 -20.00
CA VAL A 214 -9.25 -1.42 -19.63
C VAL A 214 -9.75 -0.44 -20.70
N ALA A 215 -10.45 0.62 -20.27
CA ALA A 215 -10.95 1.69 -21.13
C ALA A 215 -10.12 2.97 -21.03
N SER A 216 -9.75 3.39 -19.82
CA SER A 216 -8.87 4.54 -19.60
C SER A 216 -8.18 4.48 -18.23
N VAL A 217 -7.11 5.25 -18.08
CA VAL A 217 -6.33 5.39 -16.85
C VAL A 217 -6.25 6.86 -16.47
N GLU A 218 -6.58 7.16 -15.22
CA GLU A 218 -6.36 8.47 -14.59
C GLU A 218 -5.27 8.34 -13.53
N ILE A 219 -4.32 9.27 -13.52
CA ILE A 219 -3.27 9.35 -12.50
C ILE A 219 -3.81 10.19 -11.34
N ILE A 220 -3.84 9.60 -10.15
CA ILE A 220 -4.34 10.27 -8.95
C ILE A 220 -3.20 10.95 -8.21
N GLU A 221 -2.09 10.23 -8.02
CA GLU A 221 -0.91 10.73 -7.31
C GLU A 221 0.34 9.99 -7.77
N ILE A 222 1.47 10.69 -7.79
CA ILE A 222 2.80 10.11 -7.97
C ILE A 222 3.64 10.47 -6.75
N ASN A 223 4.23 9.46 -6.13
CA ASN A 223 5.20 9.62 -5.06
C ASN A 223 6.55 9.06 -5.49
N ILE A 224 7.65 9.75 -5.13
CA ILE A 224 9.02 9.25 -5.24
C ILE A 224 9.65 9.21 -3.86
N ASN A 225 10.15 8.04 -3.45
CA ASN A 225 10.72 7.80 -2.12
C ASN A 225 9.79 8.34 -1.01
N ASP A 226 8.50 8.00 -1.10
CA ASP A 226 7.41 8.42 -0.21
C ASP A 226 7.01 9.91 -0.25
N ASN A 227 7.56 10.72 -1.18
CA ASN A 227 7.21 12.14 -1.32
C ASN A 227 6.40 12.39 -2.58
N SER A 228 5.26 13.07 -2.44
CA SER A 228 4.44 13.50 -3.58
C SER A 228 5.23 14.45 -4.48
N VAL A 229 5.12 14.24 -5.79
CA VAL A 229 5.79 15.02 -6.83
C VAL A 229 4.79 15.56 -7.83
N ASP A 230 5.12 16.71 -8.41
CA ASP A 230 4.36 17.28 -9.52
C ASP A 230 4.60 16.47 -10.79
N TYR A 231 3.55 16.36 -11.60
CA TYR A 231 3.62 15.75 -12.91
C TYR A 231 2.71 16.47 -13.92
N SER A 232 2.96 16.27 -15.21
CA SER A 232 2.08 16.72 -16.28
C SER A 232 1.80 15.60 -17.27
N GLU A 233 0.61 15.56 -17.85
CA GLU A 233 0.32 14.66 -18.97
C GLU A 233 1.14 15.04 -20.21
N LEU A 234 1.45 14.05 -21.03
CA LEU A 234 2.08 14.26 -22.33
C LEU A 234 1.17 15.06 -23.26
N THR A 235 1.76 16.02 -23.97
CA THR A 235 1.11 16.75 -25.05
C THR A 235 0.95 15.88 -26.30
N GLU A 236 0.07 16.26 -27.23
CA GLU A 236 -0.10 15.53 -28.49
C GLU A 236 1.18 15.54 -29.36
N GLU A 237 2.01 16.57 -29.24
CA GLU A 237 3.32 16.64 -29.92
C GLU A 237 4.29 15.62 -29.35
N GLU A 238 4.43 15.54 -28.02
CA GLU A 238 5.27 14.54 -27.33
C GLU A 238 4.73 13.11 -27.53
N LYS A 239 3.41 12.93 -27.68
CA LYS A 239 2.85 11.61 -28.02
C LYS A 239 3.25 11.18 -29.43
N GLN A 240 3.28 12.10 -30.39
CA GLN A 240 3.56 11.76 -31.79
C GLN A 240 4.97 11.21 -31.97
N THR A 241 5.93 11.73 -31.22
CA THR A 241 7.32 11.26 -31.25
C THR A 241 7.41 9.85 -30.67
N ILE A 242 6.64 9.55 -29.61
CA ILE A 242 6.59 8.23 -28.97
C ILE A 242 5.96 7.17 -29.89
N TYR A 243 4.89 7.52 -30.61
CA TYR A 243 4.16 6.59 -31.47
C TYR A 243 5.03 5.95 -32.56
N ASP A 244 6.10 6.61 -32.99
CA ASP A 244 7.04 6.06 -33.99
C ASP A 244 7.82 4.82 -33.50
N THR A 245 7.85 4.59 -32.18
CA THR A 245 8.47 3.40 -31.55
C THR A 245 7.48 2.39 -31.00
N TYR A 246 6.19 2.72 -31.07
CA TYR A 246 5.11 1.96 -30.47
C TYR A 246 4.40 1.11 -31.50
N ASP A 247 4.21 -0.19 -31.20
CA ASP A 247 3.42 -1.06 -32.07
C ASP A 247 1.91 -0.88 -31.81
N GLU A 248 1.32 0.09 -32.51
CA GLU A 248 -0.12 0.34 -32.52
C GLU A 248 -0.95 -0.86 -33.00
N THR A 249 -0.32 -1.88 -33.62
CA THR A 249 -1.04 -3.06 -34.08
C THR A 249 -1.38 -4.01 -32.94
N LEU A 250 -0.58 -4.03 -31.88
CA LEU A 250 -0.71 -4.96 -30.75
C LEU A 250 -1.30 -4.31 -29.49
N ASN A 251 -0.98 -3.03 -29.26
CA ASN A 251 -1.31 -2.36 -28.00
C ASN A 251 -2.32 -1.22 -28.21
N ILE A 252 -2.90 -0.75 -27.10
CA ILE A 252 -3.59 0.53 -26.97
C ILE A 252 -2.81 1.49 -26.06
N TYR A 253 -2.77 2.76 -26.42
CA TYR A 253 -2.21 3.81 -25.58
C TYR A 253 -3.28 4.22 -24.54
N LEU A 254 -2.89 4.27 -23.27
CA LEU A 254 -3.81 4.62 -22.18
C LEU A 254 -3.56 6.04 -21.69
N THR A 255 -2.33 6.33 -21.29
CA THR A 255 -1.91 7.64 -20.80
C THR A 255 -0.39 7.74 -20.85
N GLY A 256 0.14 8.94 -20.64
CA GLY A 256 1.55 9.14 -20.42
C GLY A 256 1.79 10.48 -19.75
N PHE A 257 2.86 10.53 -18.97
CA PHE A 257 3.08 11.59 -18.00
C PHE A 257 4.55 11.85 -17.78
N LEU A 258 4.81 13.03 -17.27
CA LEU A 258 6.12 13.61 -17.13
C LEU A 258 6.32 13.99 -15.68
N VAL A 259 7.36 13.44 -15.08
CA VAL A 259 7.70 13.72 -13.69
C VAL A 259 8.91 14.64 -13.69
N ASN A 260 8.76 15.80 -13.06
CA ASN A 260 9.85 16.77 -12.91
C ASN A 260 10.50 16.54 -11.55
N ASN A 261 11.42 15.58 -11.50
CA ASN A 261 12.21 15.31 -10.32
C ASN A 261 13.69 15.21 -10.67
N LYS A 262 14.53 15.82 -9.83
CA LYS A 262 15.96 15.77 -10.00
C LYS A 262 16.49 14.41 -9.52
N LEU A 263 17.08 13.66 -10.42
CA LEU A 263 17.72 12.37 -10.15
C LEU A 263 19.24 12.52 -10.07
N GLU A 264 19.84 11.78 -9.15
CA GLU A 264 21.28 11.67 -8.97
C GLU A 264 21.79 10.43 -9.70
N ASN A 265 22.94 10.55 -10.35
CA ASN A 265 23.54 9.43 -11.07
C ASN A 265 23.94 8.30 -10.11
N ASN A 266 23.67 7.07 -10.55
CA ASN A 266 23.88 5.81 -9.84
C ASN A 266 23.03 5.69 -8.56
N THR A 267 21.80 6.18 -8.61
CA THR A 267 20.86 6.16 -7.49
C THR A 267 19.56 5.48 -7.91
N SER A 268 19.01 4.64 -7.02
CA SER A 268 17.67 4.05 -7.18
C SER A 268 16.60 4.94 -6.58
N TYR A 269 15.45 4.98 -7.22
CA TYR A 269 14.27 5.73 -6.82
C TYR A 269 13.04 4.83 -6.85
N ASP A 270 12.27 4.84 -5.75
CA ASP A 270 11.04 4.10 -5.63
C ASP A 270 9.87 5.02 -6.00
N TYR A 271 9.26 4.77 -7.17
CA TYR A 271 8.04 5.42 -7.60
C TYR A 271 6.85 4.60 -7.10
N SER A 272 5.85 5.27 -6.56
CA SER A 272 4.55 4.69 -6.25
C SER A 272 3.46 5.58 -6.86
N ILE A 273 2.74 5.03 -7.83
CA ILE A 273 1.78 5.75 -8.66
C ILE A 273 0.38 5.20 -8.41
N ARG A 274 -0.50 6.06 -7.89
CA ARG A 274 -1.90 5.75 -7.63
C ARG A 274 -2.71 6.06 -8.88
N LEU A 275 -3.48 5.06 -9.33
CA LEU A 275 -4.26 5.14 -10.55
C LEU A 275 -5.73 4.85 -10.26
N LEU A 276 -6.61 5.51 -11.01
CA LEU A 276 -7.99 5.11 -11.16
C LEU A 276 -8.17 4.57 -12.58
N VAL A 277 -8.45 3.27 -12.69
CA VAL A 277 -8.63 2.60 -13.98
C VAL A 277 -10.12 2.40 -14.24
N ASN A 278 -10.59 2.95 -15.34
CA ASN A 278 -11.95 2.76 -15.82
C ASN A 278 -11.99 1.55 -16.75
N MET A 279 -12.89 0.61 -16.46
CA MET A 279 -13.08 -0.60 -17.25
C MET A 279 -14.17 -0.40 -18.31
N LYS A 280 -14.14 -1.18 -19.39
CA LYS A 280 -15.13 -1.13 -20.50
C LYS A 280 -16.56 -1.47 -20.05
N ASP A 281 -16.71 -2.24 -18.98
CA ASP A 281 -18.01 -2.56 -18.37
C ASP A 281 -18.58 -1.43 -17.49
N GLY A 282 -17.86 -0.31 -17.35
CA GLY A 282 -18.23 0.85 -16.54
C GLY A 282 -17.82 0.76 -15.08
N THR A 283 -17.17 -0.33 -14.65
CA THR A 283 -16.60 -0.43 -13.31
C THR A 283 -15.29 0.35 -13.20
N GLN A 284 -14.90 0.68 -11.96
CA GLN A 284 -13.64 1.36 -11.66
C GLN A 284 -12.79 0.52 -10.72
N LYS A 285 -11.47 0.59 -10.90
CA LYS A 285 -10.47 -0.08 -10.07
C LYS A 285 -9.46 0.94 -9.55
N ASN A 286 -9.27 0.96 -8.23
CA ASN A 286 -8.13 1.65 -7.63
C ASN A 286 -6.90 0.76 -7.84
N VAL A 287 -5.88 1.31 -8.49
CA VAL A 287 -4.71 0.58 -8.93
C VAL A 287 -3.46 1.23 -8.37
N ILE A 288 -2.48 0.40 -8.02
CA ILE A 288 -1.13 0.82 -7.64
C ILE A 288 -0.13 0.31 -8.68
N LEU A 289 0.82 1.18 -9.02
CA LEU A 289 1.99 0.86 -9.81
C LEU A 289 3.22 1.27 -9.02
N ASP A 290 4.05 0.29 -8.69
CA ASP A 290 5.33 0.52 -8.03
C ASP A 290 6.46 0.26 -9.03
N ILE A 291 7.42 1.19 -9.13
CA ILE A 291 8.56 1.11 -10.05
C ILE A 291 9.83 1.42 -9.26
N ASN A 292 10.83 0.52 -9.32
CA ASN A 292 12.18 0.85 -8.88
C ASN A 292 13.00 1.32 -10.10
N LEU A 293 13.30 2.61 -10.17
CA LEU A 293 14.11 3.19 -11.24
C LEU A 293 15.55 3.35 -10.76
N TYR A 294 16.49 2.62 -11.36
CA TYR A 294 17.91 2.90 -11.20
C TYR A 294 18.39 3.89 -12.27
N TYR A 295 18.71 5.12 -11.85
CA TYR A 295 19.18 6.17 -12.75
C TYR A 295 20.71 6.21 -12.76
N ASN A 296 21.33 5.91 -13.89
CA ASN A 296 22.80 5.90 -14.06
C ASN A 296 23.33 7.11 -14.84
N GLY A 297 22.48 8.10 -15.13
CA GLY A 297 22.75 9.25 -16.01
C GLY A 297 21.70 9.34 -17.12
N ASP A 298 21.90 10.25 -18.08
CA ASP A 298 20.97 10.44 -19.19
C ASP A 298 20.80 9.13 -19.98
N GLN A 299 19.58 8.58 -19.97
CA GLN A 299 19.24 7.41 -20.78
C GLN A 299 18.71 7.81 -22.16
N GLY A 300 18.70 9.11 -22.48
CA GLY A 300 18.09 9.63 -23.69
C GLY A 300 16.61 9.23 -23.76
N GLY A 301 16.03 9.30 -24.93
CA GLY A 301 14.64 8.92 -25.14
C GLY A 301 13.90 9.90 -26.02
N ILE A 302 12.60 9.68 -26.12
CA ILE A 302 11.71 10.42 -26.99
C ILE A 302 10.97 11.48 -26.19
N LEU A 303 11.11 12.73 -26.63
CA LEU A 303 10.23 13.86 -26.31
C LEU A 303 9.85 14.59 -27.59
#